data_AF-D6TZE4-F1
#
_entry.id   AF-D6TZE4-F1
#
_cell.length_a   1.000
_cell.length_b   1.000
_cell.length_c   1.000
_cell.angle_alpha   90.00
_cell.angle_beta   90.00
_cell.angle_gamma   90.00
#
_symmetry.space_group_name_H-M   'P 1'
#
loop_
_entity.id
_entity.type
_entity.pdbx_description
1 polymer ?
#
loop_
_entity_poly.entity_id
_entity_poly.type
_entity_poly.pdbx_seq_one_letter_code
_entity_poly.pdbx_strand_id
1 'polypeptide(L)'
;MGCVMNVMRTTTEVASQDKFEEMLVVAEAAVLLGVKTGRVHALIESGALPSRFATREEVAQLLTVGRVRGVPGSGIRLVPRYAVEAAQHRPGRGWRKGRSRKPKDAQA
;
A
#
# COMPACT_ATOMS: atom_id res chain seq x y z
N MET A 1 -5.21 -11.33 37.73
CA MET A 1 -6.01 -10.93 36.55
C MET A 1 -5.17 -9.96 35.73
N GLY A 2 -4.47 -10.48 34.72
CA GLY A 2 -3.51 -9.71 33.93
C GLY A 2 -4.22 -8.82 32.90
N CYS A 3 -3.86 -7.53 32.91
CA CYS A 3 -4.15 -6.57 31.86
C CYS A 3 -3.85 -7.16 30.47
N VAL A 4 -4.88 -7.37 29.65
CA VAL A 4 -4.69 -7.50 28.20
C VAL A 4 -4.71 -6.07 27.66
N MET A 5 -3.55 -5.41 27.74
CA MET A 5 -3.30 -4.16 27.02
C MET A 5 -3.49 -4.45 25.53
N ASN A 6 -4.64 -4.05 25.01
CA ASN A 6 -4.96 -4.14 23.60
C ASN A 6 -4.06 -3.12 22.89
N VAL A 7 -2.86 -3.55 22.48
CA VAL A 7 -1.89 -2.70 21.79
C VAL A 7 -2.46 -2.39 20.41
N MET A 8 -3.22 -1.30 20.32
CA MET A 8 -3.48 -0.59 19.07
C MET A 8 -2.14 -0.04 18.57
N ARG A 9 -1.30 -0.89 17.97
CA ARG A 9 -0.14 -0.41 17.21
C ARG A 9 -0.70 0.36 16.02
N THR A 10 -0.32 1.62 15.88
CA THR A 10 -0.67 2.34 14.65
C THR A 10 0.00 1.63 13.47
N THR A 11 -0.68 1.51 12.34
CA THR A 11 -0.19 0.80 11.14
C THR A 11 1.18 1.31 10.68
N THR A 12 1.51 2.56 10.98
CA THR A 12 2.80 3.20 10.71
C THR A 12 3.94 2.69 11.60
N GLU A 13 3.67 2.38 12.88
CA GLU A 13 4.67 1.85 13.82
C GLU A 13 5.09 0.42 13.46
N VAL A 14 4.15 -0.39 12.96
CA VAL A 14 4.46 -1.78 12.55
C VAL A 14 5.43 -1.77 11.37
N ALA A 15 5.20 -0.92 10.36
CA ALA A 15 6.08 -0.80 9.18
C ALA A 15 7.48 -0.25 9.48
N SER A 16 7.70 0.31 10.68
CA SER A 16 8.98 0.91 11.07
C SER A 16 9.94 -0.10 11.71
N GLN A 17 9.46 -1.30 12.06
CA GLN A 17 10.27 -2.37 12.67
C GLN A 17 10.76 -3.40 11.64
N ASP A 18 10.21 -3.37 10.42
CA ASP A 18 10.59 -4.28 9.34
C ASP A 18 11.94 -3.90 8.72
N LYS A 19 12.72 -4.92 8.36
CA LYS A 19 13.98 -4.73 7.64
C LYS A 19 13.71 -4.15 6.26
N PHE A 20 14.58 -3.26 5.79
CA PHE A 20 14.46 -2.64 4.45
C PHE A 20 14.37 -3.67 3.31
N GLU A 21 15.02 -4.83 3.46
CA GLU A 21 14.98 -5.94 2.49
C GLU A 21 13.57 -6.54 2.34
N GLU A 22 12.73 -6.45 3.36
CA GLU A 22 11.35 -6.92 3.37
C GLU A 22 10.35 -5.82 2.99
N MET A 23 10.85 -4.64 2.61
CA MET A 23 10.05 -3.51 2.17
C MET A 23 9.97 -3.46 0.64
N LEU A 24 8.77 -3.19 0.16
CA LEU A 24 8.44 -3.09 -1.26
C LEU A 24 8.14 -1.63 -1.62
N VAL A 25 8.57 -1.21 -2.80
CA VAL A 25 8.10 0.05 -3.37
C VAL A 25 6.67 -0.12 -3.88
N VAL A 26 5.91 0.98 -3.96
CA VAL A 26 4.51 0.98 -4.42
C VAL A 26 4.33 0.23 -5.75
N ALA A 27 5.29 0.36 -6.68
CA ALA A 27 5.26 -0.34 -7.96
C ALA A 27 5.30 -1.87 -7.81
N GLU A 28 6.18 -2.39 -6.95
CA GLU A 28 6.31 -3.83 -6.70
C GLU A 28 5.09 -4.37 -5.94
N ALA A 29 4.62 -3.63 -4.94
CA ALA A 29 3.39 -3.95 -4.23
C ALA A 29 2.19 -4.03 -5.19
N ALA A 30 2.13 -3.14 -6.19
CA ALA A 30 1.09 -3.14 -7.21
C ALA A 30 1.16 -4.39 -8.11
N VAL A 31 2.37 -4.80 -8.52
CA VAL A 31 2.59 -6.03 -9.29
C VAL A 31 2.15 -7.26 -8.48
N LEU A 32 2.56 -7.36 -7.22
CA LEU A 32 2.17 -8.48 -6.35
C LEU A 32 0.66 -8.53 -6.13
N LEU A 33 0.01 -7.39 -5.89
CA LEU A 33 -1.44 -7.35 -5.70
C LEU A 33 -2.24 -7.51 -7.01
N GLY A 34 -1.59 -7.44 -8.17
CA GLY A 34 -2.27 -7.43 -9.47
C GLY A 34 -3.15 -6.20 -9.68
N VAL A 35 -2.79 -5.05 -9.09
CA VAL A 35 -3.57 -3.79 -9.17
C VAL A 35 -2.73 -2.66 -9.75
N LYS A 36 -3.37 -1.55 -10.14
CA LYS A 36 -2.66 -0.32 -10.52
C LYS A 36 -2.05 0.37 -9.30
N THR A 37 -0.92 1.05 -9.47
CA THR A 37 -0.23 1.82 -8.41
C THR A 37 -1.15 2.81 -7.71
N GLY A 38 -2.02 3.52 -8.45
CA GLY A 38 -3.02 4.43 -7.86
C GLY A 38 -3.96 3.75 -6.86
N ARG A 39 -4.26 2.46 -7.05
CA ARG A 39 -5.06 1.68 -6.08
C ARG A 39 -4.27 1.41 -4.80
N VAL A 40 -2.98 1.13 -4.91
CA VAL A 40 -2.09 0.96 -3.74
C VAL A 40 -2.00 2.26 -2.95
N HIS A 41 -1.85 3.41 -3.63
CA HIS A 41 -1.92 4.72 -2.98
C HIS A 41 -3.23 4.92 -2.20
N ALA A 42 -4.37 4.60 -2.80
CA ALA A 42 -5.66 4.69 -2.12
C ALA A 42 -5.76 3.76 -0.89
N LEU A 43 -5.17 2.56 -0.93
CA LEU A 43 -5.15 1.64 0.22
C LEU A 43 -4.26 2.14 1.36
N ILE A 44 -3.15 2.80 1.02
CA ILE A 44 -2.29 3.45 2.01
C ILE A 44 -3.03 4.64 2.63
N GLU A 45 -3.64 5.51 1.82
CA GLU A 45 -4.39 6.68 2.28
C GLU A 45 -5.60 6.29 3.14
N SER A 46 -6.27 5.18 2.82
CA SER A 46 -7.36 4.65 3.64
C SER A 46 -6.90 3.90 4.89
N GLY A 47 -5.59 3.82 5.16
CA GLY A 47 -5.00 3.09 6.28
C GLY A 47 -5.15 1.55 6.20
N ALA A 48 -5.58 1.03 5.06
CA ALA A 48 -5.76 -0.41 4.85
C ALA A 48 -4.43 -1.14 4.59
N LEU A 49 -3.41 -0.39 4.16
CA LEU A 49 -2.06 -0.88 3.95
C LEU A 49 -1.07 -0.04 4.77
N PRO A 50 -0.31 -0.64 5.71
CA PRO A 50 0.75 0.06 6.41
C PRO A 50 1.83 0.49 5.42
N SER A 51 2.36 1.69 5.62
CA SER A 51 3.47 2.21 4.81
C SER A 51 4.28 3.21 5.61
N ARG A 52 5.53 3.43 5.19
CA ARG A 52 6.36 4.54 5.66
C ARG A 52 7.08 5.19 4.48
N PHE A 53 7.60 6.40 4.70
CA PHE A 53 8.49 7.03 3.74
C PHE A 53 9.89 6.42 3.85
N ALA A 54 10.56 6.26 2.69
CA ALA A 54 11.95 5.86 2.63
C ALA A 54 12.85 6.98 3.15
N THR A 55 13.90 6.63 3.90
CA THR A 55 14.96 7.55 4.29
C THR A 55 15.84 7.91 3.08
N ARG A 56 16.67 8.95 3.19
CA ARG A 56 17.58 9.34 2.09
C ARG A 56 18.54 8.22 1.69
N GLU A 57 19.02 7.45 2.67
CA GLU A 57 19.92 6.31 2.45
C GLU A 57 19.20 5.18 1.72
N GLU A 58 17.98 4.84 2.14
CA GLU A 58 17.14 3.85 1.47
C GLU A 58 16.80 4.27 0.03
N VAL A 59 16.50 5.56 -0.20
CA VAL A 59 16.25 6.10 -1.53
C VAL A 59 17.48 5.94 -2.43
N ALA A 60 18.68 6.25 -1.92
CA ALA A 60 19.93 6.06 -2.66
C ALA A 60 20.17 4.59 -3.01
N GLN A 61 19.88 3.67 -2.07
CA GLN A 61 19.97 2.23 -2.32
C GLN A 61 18.98 1.78 -3.39
N LEU A 62 17.71 2.22 -3.34
CA LEU A 62 16.69 1.87 -4.34
C LEU A 62 17.08 2.33 -5.75
N LEU A 63 17.69 3.52 -5.85
CA LEU A 63 18.19 4.06 -7.13
C LEU A 63 19.38 3.23 -7.63
N THR A 64 20.32 2.88 -6.74
CA THR A 64 21.52 2.10 -7.08
C THR A 64 21.16 0.70 -7.58
N VAL A 65 20.20 0.04 -6.95
CA VAL A 65 19.72 -1.30 -7.34
C VAL A 65 18.77 -1.24 -8.55
N GLY A 66 18.35 -0.04 -8.97
CA GLY A 66 17.44 0.14 -10.10
C GLY A 66 15.99 -0.25 -9.82
N ARG A 67 15.60 -0.38 -8.54
CA ARG A 67 14.20 -0.63 -8.13
C ARG A 67 13.30 0.56 -8.41
N VAL A 68 13.86 1.77 -8.44
CA VAL A 68 13.19 3.01 -8.83
C VAL A 68 14.02 3.76 -9.84
N ARG A 69 13.35 4.40 -10.82
CA ARG A 69 14.02 5.20 -11.87
C ARG A 69 14.26 6.65 -11.49
N GLY A 70 13.63 7.11 -10.41
CA GLY A 70 13.68 8.49 -9.95
C GLY A 70 12.86 8.67 -8.69
N VAL A 71 13.12 9.78 -7.99
CA VAL A 71 12.41 10.12 -6.76
C VAL A 71 11.26 11.07 -7.12
N PRO A 72 10.00 10.68 -6.93
CA PRO A 72 8.89 11.60 -7.11
C PRO A 72 8.97 12.72 -6.08
N GLY A 73 8.48 13.92 -6.40
CA GLY A 73 8.51 15.09 -5.49
C GLY A 73 7.79 14.86 -4.16
N SER A 74 6.93 13.83 -4.07
CA SER A 74 6.24 13.39 -2.85
C SER A 74 7.07 12.43 -1.98
N GLY A 75 8.26 12.02 -2.41
CA GLY A 75 9.05 10.97 -1.77
C GLY A 75 8.59 9.55 -2.11
N ILE A 76 9.42 8.56 -1.78
CA ILE A 76 9.15 7.13 -2.03
C ILE A 76 8.44 6.53 -0.82
N ARG A 77 7.28 5.91 -1.05
CA ARG A 77 6.59 5.10 -0.04
C ARG A 77 7.03 3.64 -0.12
N LEU A 78 7.33 3.10 1.06
CA LEU A 78 7.66 1.71 1.28
C LEU A 78 6.53 1.01 2.01
N VAL A 79 6.24 -0.20 1.56
CA VAL A 79 5.16 -1.04 2.03
C VAL A 79 5.76 -2.37 2.50
N PRO A 80 5.51 -2.82 3.74
CA PRO A 80 5.99 -4.13 4.18
C PRO A 80 5.42 -5.27 3.34
N ARG A 81 6.28 -6.23 2.98
CA ARG A 81 5.89 -7.39 2.17
C ARG A 81 4.78 -8.22 2.81
N TYR A 82 4.86 -8.47 4.12
CA TYR A 82 3.82 -9.25 4.83
C TYR A 82 2.44 -8.61 4.69
N ALA A 83 2.36 -7.27 4.62
CA ALA A 83 1.11 -6.56 4.53
C ALA A 83 0.49 -6.70 3.14
N VAL A 84 1.33 -6.77 2.11
CA VAL A 84 0.91 -7.07 0.73
C VAL A 84 0.40 -8.50 0.62
N GLU A 85 1.12 -9.46 1.19
CA GLU A 85 0.71 -10.88 1.21
C GLU A 85 -0.61 -11.06 1.99
N ALA A 86 -0.75 -10.42 3.15
CA ALA A 86 -2.01 -10.41 3.91
C ALA A 86 -3.17 -9.78 3.13
N ALA A 87 -2.90 -8.77 2.29
CA ALA A 87 -3.90 -8.15 1.43
C ALA A 87 -4.30 -9.03 0.23
N GLN A 88 -3.42 -9.88 -0.30
CA GLN A 88 -3.75 -10.87 -1.33
C GLN A 88 -4.73 -11.92 -0.81
N HIS A 89 -4.56 -12.37 0.44
CA HIS A 89 -5.38 -13.44 1.02
C HIS A 89 -6.74 -12.97 1.52
N ARG A 90 -7.04 -11.67 1.50
CA ARG A 90 -8.40 -11.21 1.81
C ARG A 90 -9.32 -11.66 0.67
N PRO A 91 -10.31 -12.55 0.92
CA PRO A 91 -11.26 -12.95 -0.11
C PRO A 91 -11.88 -11.68 -0.65
N GLY A 92 -11.66 -11.44 -1.95
CA GLY A 92 -12.06 -10.23 -2.62
C GLY A 92 -13.53 -9.98 -2.31
N ARG A 93 -13.80 -9.01 -1.44
CA ARG A 93 -15.11 -8.39 -1.35
C ARG A 93 -15.28 -7.76 -2.73
N GLY A 94 -15.87 -8.53 -3.65
CA GLY A 94 -15.95 -8.21 -5.06
C GLY A 94 -16.47 -6.78 -5.18
N TRP A 95 -15.58 -5.85 -5.46
CA TRP A 95 -15.99 -4.47 -5.70
C TRP A 95 -16.68 -4.52 -7.04
N ARG A 96 -18.02 -4.52 -6.99
CA ARG A 96 -18.89 -4.47 -8.17
C ARG A 96 -18.33 -3.40 -9.10
N LYS A 97 -17.77 -3.83 -10.24
CA LYS A 97 -17.53 -2.96 -11.39
C LYS A 97 -18.80 -2.11 -11.56
N GLY A 98 -18.62 -0.79 -11.57
CA GLY A 98 -19.68 0.18 -11.35
C GLY A 98 -20.95 -0.15 -12.13
N ARG A 99 -22.10 0.01 -11.48
CA ARG A 99 -23.33 0.23 -12.24
C ARG A 99 -23.09 1.46 -13.09
N SER A 100 -23.08 1.32 -14.41
CA SER A 100 -23.19 2.45 -15.32
C SER A 100 -24.33 3.33 -14.84
N ARG A 101 -24.04 4.60 -14.54
CA ARG A 101 -25.09 5.61 -14.37
C ARG A 101 -25.83 5.65 -15.72
N LYS A 102 -27.03 5.08 -15.80
CA LYS A 102 -27.89 5.32 -16.96
C LYS A 102 -28.13 6.84 -17.02
N PRO A 103 -27.94 7.50 -18.18
CA PRO A 103 -28.31 8.91 -18.32
C PRO A 103 -29.80 9.07 -18.05
N LYS A 104 -30.15 10.14 -17.34
CA LYS A 104 -31.48 10.46 -16.85
C LYS A 104 -32.28 11.19 -17.95
N ASP A 105 -32.40 10.59 -19.13
CA ASP A 105 -33.18 11.18 -20.23
C ASP A 105 -33.75 10.07 -21.12
N ALA A 106 -34.88 9.49 -20.71
CA ALA A 106 -35.80 8.78 -21.60
C ALA A 106 -37.06 8.34 -20.83
N GLN A 107 -37.97 9.27 -20.57
CA GLN A 107 -39.40 8.98 -20.76
C GLN A 107 -40.12 10.32 -20.88
N ALA A 108 -40.48 10.64 -22.13
CA ALA A 108 -41.54 11.57 -22.49
C ALA A 108 -42.91 10.91 -22.20
#